data_AF-A0A1L5KLX6-F1
#
_entry.id   AF-A0A1L5KLX6-F1
#
_cell.length_a   1.000
_cell.length_b   1.000
_cell.length_c   1.000
_cell.angle_alpha   90.00
_cell.angle_beta   90.00
_cell.angle_gamma   90.00
#
_symmetry.space_group_name_H-M   'P 1'
#
loop_
_entity.id
_entity.type
_entity.pdbx_description
1 polymer ?
#
loop_
_entity_poly.entity_id
_entity_poly.type
_entity_poly.pdbx_seq_one_letter_code
_entity_poly.pdbx_strand_id
1 'polypeptide(L)'
;MIVAKDNEDEVGLINGEGCLIADHLQAVCAFLEGKHALERPKPTDAVSRALQHDLSDVVGQEQGKRGLEITAAGGHNLLLIGPPGTGKTMLASRINGLLPDLSNEGHWRALRY
;
A
#
# COMPACT_ATOMS: atom_id res chain seq x y z
N MET A 1 -10.36 -0.33 -19.59
CA MET A 1 -11.26 0.45 -18.70
C MET A 1 -10.87 1.92 -18.80
N ILE A 2 -11.82 2.86 -18.85
CA ILE A 2 -11.51 4.30 -18.83
C ILE A 2 -11.93 4.85 -17.47
N VAL A 3 -11.03 5.59 -16.82
CA VAL A 3 -11.22 6.13 -15.47
C VAL A 3 -11.00 7.64 -15.50
N ALA A 4 -11.69 8.36 -14.61
CA ALA A 4 -11.45 9.78 -14.40
C ALA A 4 -10.01 10.01 -13.91
N LYS A 5 -9.39 11.11 -14.33
CA LYS A 5 -8.03 11.48 -13.93
C LYS A 5 -7.84 11.64 -12.43
N ASP A 6 -8.87 12.08 -11.72
CA ASP A 6 -8.83 12.22 -10.26
C ASP A 6 -8.58 10.87 -9.54
N ASN A 7 -8.83 9.74 -10.20
CA ASN A 7 -8.59 8.40 -9.66
C ASN A 7 -7.28 7.78 -10.17
N GLU A 8 -6.40 8.56 -10.82
CA GLU A 8 -5.13 8.07 -11.35
C GLU A 8 -4.31 7.32 -10.31
N ASP A 9 -4.23 7.85 -9.08
CA ASP A 9 -3.45 7.27 -7.99
C ASP A 9 -3.96 5.89 -7.58
N GLU A 10 -5.28 5.67 -7.57
CA GLU A 10 -5.89 4.39 -7.19
C GLU A 10 -5.61 3.31 -8.24
N VAL A 11 -5.71 3.69 -9.52
CA VAL A 11 -5.42 2.79 -10.65
C VAL A 11 -3.92 2.51 -10.77
N GLY A 12 -3.08 3.48 -10.41
CA GLY A 12 -1.64 3.34 -10.33
C GLY A 12 -1.17 2.28 -9.32
N LEU A 13 -1.98 1.92 -8.32
CA LEU A 13 -1.69 0.85 -7.35
C LEU A 13 -1.82 -0.57 -7.93
N ILE A 14 -2.67 -0.76 -8.93
CA ILE A 14 -2.93 -2.08 -9.55
C ILE A 14 -2.14 -2.28 -10.86
N ASN A 15 -1.01 -1.60 -11.01
CA ASN A 15 -0.18 -1.55 -12.22
C ASN A 15 -0.88 -1.03 -13.49
N GLY A 16 -2.10 -0.52 -13.39
CA GLY A 16 -2.80 0.19 -14.46
C GLY A 16 -2.95 -0.54 -15.81
N GLU A 17 -2.66 -1.85 -15.87
CA GLU A 17 -2.67 -2.60 -17.13
C GLU A 17 -4.09 -2.61 -17.72
N GLY A 18 -4.24 -2.10 -18.94
CA GLY A 18 -5.54 -1.99 -19.60
C GLY A 18 -6.43 -0.83 -19.12
N CYS A 19 -5.89 0.08 -18.30
CA CYS A 19 -6.58 1.31 -17.90
C CYS A 19 -6.10 2.53 -18.70
N LEU A 20 -7.04 3.42 -19.01
CA LEU A 20 -6.83 4.70 -19.67
C LEU A 20 -7.47 5.81 -18.85
N ILE A 21 -6.89 7.01 -18.91
CA ILE A 21 -7.34 8.16 -18.13
C ILE A 21 -7.92 9.24 -19.04
N ALA A 22 -9.01 9.85 -18.59
CA ALA A 22 -9.60 11.02 -19.23
C ALA A 22 -9.88 12.13 -18.21
N ASP A 23 -9.54 13.37 -18.56
CA ASP A 23 -9.90 14.57 -17.78
C ASP A 23 -11.39 14.92 -17.89
N HIS A 24 -12.05 14.50 -18.97
CA HIS A 24 -13.43 14.91 -19.30
C HIS A 24 -14.06 13.99 -20.35
N LEU A 25 -15.39 13.95 -20.40
CA LEU A 25 -16.15 13.08 -21.30
C LEU A 25 -15.85 13.34 -22.80
N GLN A 26 -15.54 14.58 -23.17
CA GLN A 26 -15.21 14.92 -24.55
C GLN A 26 -13.93 14.24 -25.04
N ALA A 27 -12.92 14.07 -24.18
CA ALA A 27 -11.72 13.27 -24.49
C ALA A 27 -12.08 11.80 -24.73
N VAL A 28 -13.02 11.25 -23.95
CA VAL A 28 -13.51 9.87 -24.14
C VAL A 28 -14.20 9.72 -25.50
N CYS A 29 -15.08 10.66 -25.87
CA CYS A 29 -15.73 10.63 -27.18
C CYS A 29 -14.72 10.73 -28.33
N ALA A 30 -13.76 11.66 -28.25
CA ALA A 30 -12.72 11.82 -29.27
C ALA A 30 -11.83 10.57 -29.40
N PHE A 31 -11.60 9.86 -28.29
CA PHE A 31 -10.90 8.58 -28.29
C PHE A 31 -11.68 7.47 -28.99
N LEU A 32 -12.99 7.35 -28.71
CA LEU A 32 -13.85 6.36 -29.38
C LEU A 32 -13.99 6.63 -30.88
N GLU A 33 -13.90 7.89 -31.31
CA GLU A 33 -13.89 8.30 -32.72
C GLU A 33 -12.52 8.17 -33.40
N GLY A 34 -11.48 7.74 -32.67
CA GLY A 34 -10.11 7.59 -33.19
C GLY A 34 -9.38 8.92 -33.45
N LYS A 35 -9.87 10.03 -32.90
CA LYS A 35 -9.33 11.39 -33.10
C LYS A 35 -8.35 11.83 -32.02
N HIS A 36 -8.33 11.14 -30.88
CA HIS A 36 -7.49 11.47 -29.73
C HIS A 36 -7.04 10.20 -29.00
N ALA A 37 -5.83 10.18 -28.45
CA ALA A 37 -5.35 9.06 -27.63
C ALA A 37 -5.44 9.43 -26.16
N LEU A 38 -5.98 8.53 -25.33
CA LEU A 38 -6.00 8.71 -23.88
C LEU A 38 -4.68 8.28 -23.26
N GLU A 39 -4.32 8.90 -22.14
CA GLU A 39 -3.10 8.61 -21.40
C GLU A 39 -3.27 7.37 -20.54
N ARG A 40 -2.14 6.72 -20.20
CA ARG A 40 -2.11 5.62 -19.23
C ARG A 40 -1.84 6.20 -17.84
N PRO A 41 -2.45 5.63 -16.79
CA PRO A 41 -2.14 5.99 -15.41
C PRO A 41 -0.65 5.78 -15.15
N LYS A 42 -0.03 6.73 -14.44
CA LYS A 42 1.32 6.52 -13.93
C LYS A 42 1.28 5.48 -12.79
N PRO A 43 2.23 4.52 -12.75
CA PRO A 43 2.39 3.65 -11.59
C PRO A 43 2.63 4.50 -10.34
N THR A 44 1.88 4.24 -9.27
CA THR A 44 2.00 4.99 -8.01
C THR A 44 2.68 4.12 -6.96
N ASP A 45 3.80 4.64 -6.44
CA ASP A 45 4.67 4.00 -5.45
C ASP A 45 4.19 4.19 -3.99
N ALA A 46 2.89 4.36 -3.75
CA ALA A 46 2.38 4.66 -2.40
C ALA A 46 2.73 3.56 -1.39
N VAL A 47 2.84 2.30 -1.84
CA VAL A 47 3.33 1.17 -1.05
C VAL A 47 4.74 1.45 -0.51
N SER A 48 5.63 1.96 -1.36
CA SER A 48 7.02 2.28 -1.02
C SER A 48 7.13 3.32 0.10
N ARG A 49 6.18 4.26 0.23
CA ARG A 49 6.15 5.24 1.34
C ARG A 49 5.72 4.62 2.67
N ALA A 50 4.78 3.66 2.64
CA ALA A 50 4.34 2.98 3.86
C ALA A 50 5.45 2.11 4.48
N LEU A 51 6.33 1.55 3.63
CA LEU A 51 7.48 0.74 4.03
C LEU A 51 8.66 1.55 4.61
N GLN A 52 8.61 2.89 4.62
CA GLN A 52 9.73 3.72 5.11
C GLN A 52 9.89 3.76 6.63
N HIS A 53 8.93 3.24 7.39
CA HIS A 53 9.00 3.30 8.85
C HIS A 53 9.58 2.01 9.42
N ASP A 54 10.78 2.11 10.01
CA ASP A 54 11.46 0.97 10.64
C ASP A 54 11.05 0.82 12.11
N LEU A 55 10.92 -0.43 12.56
CA LEU A 55 10.72 -0.77 13.97
C LEU A 55 11.95 -0.41 14.83
N SER A 56 13.14 -0.36 14.24
CA SER A 56 14.37 0.07 14.91
C SER A 56 14.29 1.49 15.48
N ASP A 57 13.49 2.36 14.86
CA ASP A 57 13.31 3.75 15.28
C ASP A 57 12.47 3.88 16.57
N VAL A 58 11.79 2.80 16.98
CA VAL A 58 10.98 2.81 18.20
C VAL A 58 11.91 2.59 19.40
N VAL A 59 12.09 3.62 20.21
CA VAL A 59 12.86 3.52 21.46
C VAL A 59 11.98 2.88 22.54
N GLY A 60 12.43 1.75 23.09
CA GLY A 60 11.68 0.97 24.08
C GLY A 60 10.48 0.22 23.48
N GLN A 61 9.50 -0.12 24.32
CA GLN A 61 8.30 -0.89 23.96
C GLN A 61 8.54 -2.30 23.41
N GLU A 62 9.45 -3.06 24.03
CA GLU A 62 9.78 -4.43 23.63
C GLU A 62 8.57 -5.36 23.48
N GLN A 63 7.57 -5.25 24.37
CA GLN A 63 6.34 -6.04 24.26
C GLN A 63 5.50 -5.63 23.04
N GLY A 64 5.48 -4.34 22.69
CA GLY A 64 4.77 -3.84 21.52
C GLY A 64 5.44 -4.26 20.22
N LYS A 65 6.78 -4.19 20.17
CA LYS A 65 7.58 -4.68 19.03
C LYS A 65 7.37 -6.17 18.78
N ARG A 66 7.52 -6.98 19.83
CA ARG A 66 7.29 -8.43 19.76
C ARG A 66 5.86 -8.77 19.33
N GLY A 67 4.87 -8.04 19.82
CA GLY A 67 3.48 -8.18 19.38
C GLY A 67 3.29 -7.87 17.90
N LEU A 68 3.96 -6.84 17.39
CA LEU A 68 3.98 -6.49 15.96
C LEU A 68 4.58 -7.61 15.12
N GLU A 69 5.74 -8.14 15.52
CA GLU A 69 6.45 -9.23 14.82
C GLU A 69 5.60 -10.51 14.75
N ILE A 70 5.01 -10.93 15.87
CA ILE A 70 4.15 -12.11 15.93
C ILE A 70 2.92 -11.92 15.03
N THR A 71 2.33 -10.72 15.05
CA THR A 71 1.15 -10.41 14.22
C THR A 71 1.51 -10.44 12.75
N ALA A 72 2.60 -9.79 12.35
CA ALA A 72 3.03 -9.71 10.96
C ALA A 72 3.43 -11.08 10.40
N ALA A 73 4.16 -11.89 11.18
CA ALA A 73 4.51 -13.25 10.79
C ALA A 73 3.29 -14.19 10.69
N GLY A 74 2.28 -13.99 11.54
CA GLY A 74 1.07 -14.80 11.59
C GLY A 74 -0.07 -14.34 10.69
N GLY A 75 0.00 -13.14 10.11
CA GLY A 75 -1.12 -12.53 9.39
C GLY A 75 -2.35 -12.26 10.27
N HIS A 76 -2.14 -11.99 11.56
CA HIS A 76 -3.22 -11.77 12.52
C HIS A 76 -3.66 -10.30 12.62
N ASN A 77 -4.77 -10.05 13.32
CA ASN A 77 -5.17 -8.70 13.70
C ASN A 77 -4.46 -8.29 15.00
N LEU A 78 -4.07 -7.02 15.10
CA LEU A 78 -3.44 -6.45 16.30
C LEU A 78 -4.30 -5.34 16.90
N LEU A 79 -4.49 -5.41 18.23
CA LEU A 79 -5.11 -4.33 19.02
C LEU A 79 -4.09 -3.76 20.01
N LEU A 80 -3.77 -2.47 19.87
CA LEU A 80 -2.86 -1.76 20.77
C LEU A 80 -3.65 -0.99 21.83
N ILE A 81 -3.47 -1.33 23.11
CA ILE A 81 -4.17 -0.71 24.25
C ILE A 81 -3.17 0.06 25.11
N GLY A 82 -3.49 1.29 25.50
CA GLY A 82 -2.69 2.08 26.43
C GLY A 82 -3.08 3.57 26.48
N PRO A 83 -2.56 4.33 27.46
CA PRO A 83 -2.82 5.77 27.62
C PRO A 83 -2.51 6.60 26.36
N PRO A 84 -3.18 7.74 26.10
CA PRO A 84 -2.82 8.61 24.98
C PRO A 84 -1.34 9.05 25.05
N GLY A 85 -0.70 9.24 23.90
CA GLY A 85 0.72 9.67 23.83
C GLY A 85 1.76 8.55 23.98
N THR A 86 1.37 7.30 24.24
CA THR A 86 2.33 6.17 24.39
C THR A 86 2.86 5.59 23.07
N GLY A 87 2.74 6.30 21.95
CA GLY A 87 3.29 5.82 20.67
C GLY A 87 2.57 4.63 20.01
N LYS A 88 1.29 4.35 20.33
CA LYS A 88 0.52 3.27 19.67
C LYS A 88 0.38 3.47 18.16
N THR A 89 0.06 4.68 17.72
CA THR A 89 -0.01 5.00 16.28
C THR A 89 1.36 4.88 15.62
N MET A 90 2.42 5.24 16.34
CA MET A 90 3.81 5.09 15.89
C MET A 90 4.19 3.61 15.71
N LEU A 91 3.74 2.71 16.61
CA LEU A 91 3.90 1.27 16.46
C LEU A 91 3.04 0.71 15.31
N ALA A 92 1.77 1.08 15.23
CA ALA A 92 0.85 0.60 14.21
C ALA A 92 1.31 0.95 12.78
N SER A 93 1.87 2.14 12.56
CA SER A 93 2.32 2.55 11.22
C SER A 93 3.48 1.72 10.67
N ARG A 94 4.20 1.01 11.55
CA ARG A 94 5.39 0.19 11.22
C ARG A 94 5.05 -1.26 10.88
N ILE A 95 3.79 -1.69 11.09
CA ILE A 95 3.40 -3.08 10.79
C ILE A 95 3.53 -3.38 9.30
N ASN A 96 3.27 -2.38 8.44
CA ASN A 96 3.37 -2.53 6.99
C ASN A 96 4.78 -2.92 6.53
N GLY A 97 5.83 -2.46 7.22
CA GLY A 97 7.22 -2.82 6.94
C GLY A 97 7.61 -4.24 7.38
N LEU A 98 6.82 -4.87 8.26
CA LEU A 98 7.06 -6.24 8.74
C LEU A 98 6.24 -7.29 8.00
N LEU A 99 5.18 -6.87 7.29
CA LEU A 99 4.33 -7.80 6.56
C LEU A 99 5.13 -8.43 5.42
N PRO A 100 4.99 -9.75 5.19
CA PRO A 100 5.58 -10.38 4.02
C PRO A 100 5.03 -9.73 2.74
N ASP A 101 5.88 -9.67 1.71
CA ASP A 101 5.48 -9.11 0.41
C ASP A 101 4.23 -9.82 -0.11
N LEU A 102 3.25 -9.04 -0.55
CA LEU A 102 2.03 -9.51 -1.19
C LEU A 102 2.36 -9.92 -2.63
N SER A 103 3.39 -10.74 -2.82
CA SER A 103 3.61 -11.40 -4.09
C SER A 103 2.40 -12.31 -4.34
N ASN A 104 1.86 -12.28 -5.56
CA ASN A 104 0.71 -13.08 -5.99
C ASN A 104 1.01 -14.61 -6.02
N GLU A 105 2.14 -15.03 -5.44
CA GLU A 105 2.57 -16.39 -5.20
C GLU A 105 3.02 -16.50 -3.75
N GLY A 106 2.31 -17.29 -2.94
CA GLY A 106 2.64 -17.50 -1.53
C GLY A 106 4.05 -18.06 -1.34
N HIS A 107 5.01 -17.18 -1.07
CA HIS A 107 6.38 -17.55 -0.73
C HIS A 107 6.57 -17.56 0.79
N TRP A 108 6.05 -18.61 1.44
CA TRP A 108 6.41 -18.95 2.83
C TRP A 108 7.87 -19.42 2.90
N ARG A 109 8.83 -18.49 2.83
CA ARG A 109 10.22 -18.78 3.17
C ARG A 109 10.55 -18.32 4.58
N ALA A 110 10.60 -19.33 5.45
CA ALA A 110 11.62 -19.52 6.46
C ALA A 110 11.60 -18.55 7.65
N LEU A 111 10.69 -18.84 8.59
CA LEU A 111 11.11 -18.91 9.99
C LEU A 111 12.22 -19.97 10.08
N ARG A 112 13.46 -19.52 10.23
CA ARG A 112 14.51 -20.37 10.80
C ARG A 112 15.46 -19.52 11.64
N TYR A 113 15.41 -19.84 12.93
CA TYR A 113 16.16 -19.37 14.10
C TYR A 113 15.70 -18.06 14.73
#